data_AF-A0A4Q2A3N6-F1
#
_entry.id   AF-A0A4Q2A3N6-F1
#
_cell.length_a   1.000
_cell.length_b   1.000
_cell.length_c   1.000
_cell.angle_alpha   90.00
_cell.angle_beta   90.00
_cell.angle_gamma   90.00
#
_symmetry.space_group_name_H-M   'P 1'
#
loop_
_entity.id
_entity.type
_entity.pdbx_description
1 polymer ?
#
loop_
_entity_poly.entity_id
_entity_poly.type
_entity_poly.pdbx_seq_one_letter_code
_entity_poly.pdbx_strand_id
1 'polypeptide(L)'
;MTLTYGMWVNGTSCFTMNEKKISQKCSVSGSTWDKIDFLDWATNNKVQGEPYNIDMMKFLKQLKKSIQGRFGKQYGGYIFFKSIVWDMVFNRPKWRPEMFNLDNSERTKFYKAKFKEFMPFIILFNNLQNKMTAIEADRFIAAQMMPLTLDMMKSRFHPVKEIDNVEVWLKQARDYLGDEVEKNKGFEGKIYLAKDKSEMRFHVTRCSNMEILRNYGLKFSAAALCMADHITYHTVFPNLIFKRCHSISVGNEYCDHEFRIRTTEDPIMDEKNYGDCYTVEGIRELVREWEEKAKIIHFGSKEKWDEYAMKYFGETK
;
A
#
# COMPACT_ATOMS: atom_id res chain seq x y z
N MET A 1 -42.11 -0.27 26.20
CA MET A 1 -41.93 -1.53 26.96
C MET A 1 -42.08 -2.67 25.96
N THR A 2 -41.10 -3.58 25.94
CA THR A 2 -41.10 -4.86 25.22
C THR A 2 -40.97 -4.81 23.69
N LEU A 3 -39.72 -4.97 23.25
CA LEU A 3 -39.30 -5.52 21.96
C LEU A 3 -39.50 -7.04 21.97
N THR A 4 -39.98 -7.63 20.87
CA THR A 4 -39.56 -8.99 20.45
C THR A 4 -39.79 -9.28 18.97
N TYR A 5 -38.66 -9.62 18.31
CA TYR A 5 -38.34 -10.42 17.11
C TYR A 5 -39.42 -11.04 16.20
N GLY A 6 -39.09 -11.06 14.89
CA GLY A 6 -39.61 -12.02 13.89
C GLY A 6 -39.06 -11.81 12.48
N MET A 7 -38.31 -12.78 11.97
CA MET A 7 -37.60 -12.85 10.66
C MET A 7 -38.54 -12.91 9.42
N TRP A 8 -38.06 -12.50 8.23
CA TRP A 8 -37.72 -13.36 7.07
C TRP A 8 -37.48 -12.54 5.77
N VAL A 9 -36.28 -12.72 5.21
CA VAL A 9 -35.88 -12.87 3.80
C VAL A 9 -36.79 -12.32 2.69
N ASN A 10 -36.26 -11.38 1.88
CA ASN A 10 -36.18 -11.51 0.41
C ASN A 10 -35.51 -10.27 -0.20
N GLY A 11 -34.49 -10.50 -1.04
CA GLY A 11 -33.79 -9.42 -1.72
C GLY A 11 -32.52 -9.87 -2.42
N THR A 12 -32.58 -10.97 -3.18
CA THR A 12 -31.65 -11.21 -4.28
C THR A 12 -31.81 -10.09 -5.30
N SER A 13 -30.94 -9.09 -5.27
CA SER A 13 -30.63 -8.30 -6.47
C SER A 13 -29.24 -8.69 -6.95
N CYS A 14 -29.21 -9.55 -7.97
CA CYS A 14 -28.07 -9.68 -8.86
C CYS A 14 -27.81 -8.29 -9.44
N PHE A 15 -26.80 -7.59 -8.93
CA PHE A 15 -26.25 -6.43 -9.62
C PHE A 15 -25.39 -6.97 -10.77
N THR A 16 -25.98 -7.08 -11.95
CA THR A 16 -25.22 -6.91 -13.19
C THR A 16 -24.62 -5.51 -13.15
N MET A 17 -23.37 -5.40 -12.67
CA MET A 17 -22.58 -4.18 -12.80
C MET A 17 -22.38 -3.91 -14.29
N ASN A 18 -23.08 -2.89 -14.78
CA ASN A 18 -22.75 -2.25 -16.04
C ASN A 18 -21.33 -1.66 -15.90
N GLU A 19 -20.34 -2.26 -16.56
CA GLU A 19 -18.95 -1.77 -16.68
C GLU A 19 -18.85 -0.33 -17.25
N LYS A 20 -19.97 0.28 -17.65
CA LYS A 20 -20.06 1.62 -18.27
C LYS A 20 -20.05 2.81 -17.30
N LYS A 21 -19.89 2.63 -16.00
CA LYS A 21 -19.85 3.75 -15.03
C LYS A 21 -18.53 3.98 -14.28
N ILE A 22 -17.45 3.31 -14.69
CA ILE A 22 -16.08 3.59 -14.18
C ILE A 22 -15.39 4.61 -15.11
N SER A 23 -15.97 5.81 -15.25
CA SER A 23 -15.37 6.86 -16.09
C SER A 23 -15.55 8.28 -15.58
N GLN A 24 -15.70 8.48 -14.27
CA GLN A 24 -15.57 9.83 -13.73
C GLN A 24 -14.09 10.20 -13.50
N LYS A 25 -13.53 10.83 -14.55
CA LYS A 25 -12.42 11.80 -14.54
C LYS A 25 -11.05 11.35 -14.01
N CYS A 26 -10.51 10.26 -14.54
CA CYS A 26 -9.06 10.16 -14.70
C CYS A 26 -8.76 10.45 -16.19
N SER A 27 -8.16 11.61 -16.48
CA SER A 27 -7.93 12.11 -17.85
C SER A 27 -7.07 11.14 -18.64
N VAL A 28 -7.43 10.84 -19.89
CA VAL A 28 -6.73 9.90 -20.78
C VAL A 28 -6.34 10.63 -22.05
N SER A 29 -5.13 10.40 -22.55
CA SER A 29 -4.77 10.76 -23.92
C SER A 29 -5.45 9.81 -24.92
N GLY A 30 -5.66 10.24 -26.16
CA GLY A 30 -6.32 9.45 -27.22
C GLY A 30 -5.52 8.28 -27.77
N SER A 31 -4.67 7.65 -26.96
CA SER A 31 -3.76 6.56 -27.34
C SER A 31 -4.49 5.21 -27.49
N THR A 32 -3.94 4.31 -28.32
CA THR A 32 -4.41 2.93 -28.41
C THR A 32 -3.78 2.09 -27.30
N TRP A 33 -4.57 1.21 -26.69
CA TRP A 33 -4.20 0.48 -25.47
C TRP A 33 -4.16 -1.02 -25.72
N ASP A 34 -3.15 -1.67 -25.16
CA ASP A 34 -3.10 -3.11 -24.98
C ASP A 34 -3.56 -3.45 -23.56
N LYS A 35 -4.53 -4.35 -23.44
CA LYS A 35 -5.01 -4.87 -22.16
C LYS A 35 -4.30 -6.18 -21.86
N ILE A 36 -3.68 -6.25 -20.68
CA ILE A 36 -2.89 -7.39 -20.22
C ILE A 36 -3.44 -7.82 -18.86
N ASP A 37 -3.78 -9.10 -18.69
CA ASP A 37 -4.11 -9.62 -17.36
C ASP A 37 -2.84 -9.69 -16.49
N PHE A 38 -2.93 -9.27 -15.23
CA PHE A 38 -1.75 -9.25 -14.33
C PHE A 38 -1.05 -10.60 -14.25
N LEU A 39 -1.85 -11.66 -14.22
CA LEU A 39 -1.34 -13.02 -14.17
C LEU A 39 -0.50 -13.35 -15.40
N ASP A 40 -0.99 -13.01 -16.58
CA ASP A 40 -0.27 -13.27 -17.84
C ASP A 40 1.03 -12.47 -17.87
N TRP A 41 0.98 -11.20 -17.43
CA TRP A 41 2.17 -10.36 -17.30
C TRP A 41 3.20 -10.97 -16.34
N ALA A 42 2.78 -11.38 -15.13
CA ALA A 42 3.66 -11.95 -14.11
C ALA A 42 4.23 -13.31 -14.53
N THR A 43 3.42 -14.16 -15.14
CA THR A 43 3.82 -15.51 -15.60
C THR A 43 4.89 -15.44 -16.69
N ASN A 44 4.73 -14.51 -17.63
CA ASN A 44 5.68 -14.30 -18.73
C ASN A 44 6.99 -13.64 -18.28
N ASN A 45 7.00 -13.04 -17.09
CA ASN A 45 8.14 -12.33 -16.52
C ASN A 45 8.46 -12.89 -15.14
N LYS A 46 8.92 -14.15 -15.07
CA LYS A 46 9.23 -14.86 -13.81
C LYS A 46 9.95 -13.95 -12.80
N VAL A 47 9.38 -13.85 -11.60
CA VAL A 47 9.90 -13.06 -10.49
C VAL A 47 11.19 -13.70 -9.96
N GLN A 48 12.24 -12.90 -9.82
CA GLN A 48 13.56 -13.36 -9.31
C GLN A 48 13.96 -12.57 -8.05
N GLY A 49 13.00 -12.17 -7.23
CA GLY A 49 13.28 -11.36 -6.05
C GLY A 49 14.08 -12.13 -5.00
N GLU A 50 15.22 -11.59 -4.57
CA GLU A 50 15.91 -12.05 -3.36
C GLU A 50 15.06 -11.78 -2.10
N PRO A 51 15.16 -12.59 -1.04
CA PRO A 51 14.48 -12.33 0.22
C PRO A 51 14.87 -10.97 0.78
N TYR A 52 13.89 -10.23 1.24
CA TYR A 52 14.12 -8.93 1.86
C TYR A 52 14.77 -9.09 3.25
N ASN A 53 15.66 -8.16 3.64
CA ASN A 53 16.36 -8.18 4.92
C ASN A 53 15.99 -6.93 5.77
N ILE A 54 14.98 -7.03 6.66
CA ILE A 54 14.70 -5.95 7.64
C ILE A 54 15.73 -6.19 8.74
N ASP A 55 16.41 -5.14 9.19
CA ASP A 55 16.86 -5.13 10.58
C ASP A 55 15.65 -5.08 11.54
N MET A 56 15.10 -6.26 11.80
CA MET A 56 13.96 -6.45 12.70
C MET A 56 14.27 -5.93 14.11
N MET A 57 15.53 -6.00 14.55
CA MET A 57 15.94 -5.51 15.86
C MET A 57 15.91 -3.98 15.93
N LYS A 58 16.35 -3.29 14.89
CA LYS A 58 16.21 -1.83 14.75
C LYS A 58 14.74 -1.43 14.78
N PHE A 59 13.89 -2.12 14.02
CA PHE A 59 12.45 -1.87 14.00
C PHE A 59 11.82 -2.07 15.40
N LEU A 60 12.05 -3.20 16.05
CA LEU A 60 11.53 -3.48 17.38
C LEU A 60 11.99 -2.46 18.43
N LYS A 61 13.25 -2.01 18.35
CA LYS A 61 13.79 -0.94 19.22
C LYS A 61 13.06 0.38 18.98
N GLN A 62 12.83 0.76 17.72
CA GLN A 62 12.08 1.97 17.39
C GLN A 62 10.63 1.87 17.89
N LEU A 63 9.94 0.77 17.59
CA LEU A 63 8.57 0.53 18.03
C LEU A 63 8.44 0.63 19.56
N LYS A 64 9.36 -0.02 20.30
CA LYS A 64 9.41 0.08 21.76
C LYS A 64 9.58 1.52 22.23
N LYS A 65 10.53 2.27 21.65
CA LYS A 65 10.75 3.68 21.99
C LYS A 65 9.52 4.54 21.70
N SER A 66 8.86 4.35 20.57
CA SER A 66 7.64 5.09 20.20
C SER A 66 6.51 4.83 21.21
N ILE A 67 6.28 3.57 21.60
CA ILE A 67 5.26 3.21 22.58
C ILE A 67 5.62 3.81 23.96
N GLN A 68 6.88 3.70 24.39
CA GLN A 68 7.35 4.29 25.64
C GLN A 68 7.28 5.82 25.66
N GLY A 69 7.50 6.48 24.52
CA GLY A 69 7.34 7.92 24.38
C GLY A 69 5.89 8.36 24.55
N ARG A 70 4.93 7.57 24.05
CA ARG A 70 3.49 7.87 24.16
C ARG A 70 2.90 7.56 25.54
N PHE A 71 3.37 6.51 26.20
CA PHE A 71 2.74 5.94 27.39
C PHE A 71 3.62 5.95 28.64
N GLY A 72 4.82 6.49 28.56
CA GLY A 72 5.83 6.40 29.62
C GLY A 72 6.62 5.08 29.59
N LYS A 73 7.80 5.08 30.22
CA LYS A 73 8.77 3.97 30.13
C LYS A 73 8.23 2.63 30.61
N GLN A 74 7.65 2.59 31.82
CA GLN A 74 7.17 1.35 32.45
C GLN A 74 5.93 0.81 31.71
N TYR A 75 4.91 1.66 31.58
CA TYR A 75 3.63 1.26 31.00
C TYR A 75 3.73 0.98 29.49
N GLY A 76 4.48 1.79 28.75
CA GLY A 76 4.78 1.50 27.35
C GLY A 76 5.63 0.24 27.15
N GLY A 77 6.55 -0.05 28.08
CA GLY A 77 7.30 -1.31 28.10
C GLY A 77 6.38 -2.53 28.28
N TYR A 78 5.38 -2.42 29.16
CA TYR A 78 4.35 -3.44 29.35
C TYR A 78 3.53 -3.65 28.07
N ILE A 79 3.02 -2.59 27.44
CA ILE A 79 2.25 -2.69 26.18
C ILE A 79 3.08 -3.39 25.09
N PHE A 80 4.34 -3.00 24.93
CA PHE A 80 5.24 -3.60 23.94
C PHE A 80 5.46 -5.09 24.20
N PHE A 81 5.82 -5.47 25.43
CA PHE A 81 6.04 -6.87 25.80
C PHE A 81 4.77 -7.70 25.64
N LYS A 82 3.64 -7.16 26.12
CA LYS A 82 2.34 -7.81 25.99
C LYS A 82 2.02 -8.08 24.52
N SER A 83 2.24 -7.09 23.64
CA SER A 83 1.88 -7.19 22.23
C SER A 83 2.79 -8.12 21.43
N ILE A 84 4.11 -8.08 21.65
CA ILE A 84 5.07 -8.81 20.80
C ILE A 84 5.43 -10.20 21.36
N VAL A 85 5.22 -10.44 22.67
CA VAL A 85 5.60 -11.70 23.32
C VAL A 85 4.37 -12.43 23.85
N TRP A 86 3.63 -11.82 24.80
CA TRP A 86 2.58 -12.53 25.53
C TRP A 86 1.37 -12.85 24.66
N ASP A 87 0.75 -11.84 24.05
CA ASP A 87 -0.46 -12.01 23.25
C ASP A 87 -0.18 -12.72 21.94
N MET A 88 1.06 -12.61 21.43
CA MET A 88 1.57 -13.44 20.34
C MET A 88 1.62 -14.92 20.69
N VAL A 89 1.38 -15.36 21.92
CA VAL A 89 1.24 -16.78 22.29
C VAL A 89 -0.17 -17.08 22.80
N PHE A 90 -0.69 -16.25 23.70
CA PHE A 90 -1.89 -16.57 24.47
C PHE A 90 -3.17 -15.92 23.93
N ASN A 91 -3.08 -14.79 23.22
CA ASN A 91 -4.24 -13.99 22.81
C ASN A 91 -4.21 -13.64 21.31
N ARG A 92 -3.83 -14.62 20.47
CA ARG A 92 -3.74 -14.42 19.02
C ARG A 92 -5.12 -14.15 18.42
N PRO A 93 -5.26 -13.14 17.54
CA PRO A 93 -6.44 -12.97 16.72
C PRO A 93 -6.69 -14.22 15.89
N LYS A 94 -7.96 -14.62 15.76
CA LYS A 94 -8.34 -15.77 14.94
C LYS A 94 -8.33 -15.39 13.46
N TRP A 95 -7.80 -16.28 12.62
CA TRP A 95 -7.97 -16.22 11.18
C TRP A 95 -9.45 -16.38 10.82
N ARG A 96 -9.98 -15.48 9.98
CA ARG A 96 -11.39 -15.40 9.58
C ARG A 96 -11.54 -15.38 8.05
N PRO A 97 -11.39 -16.53 7.37
CA PRO A 97 -11.42 -16.60 5.91
C PRO A 97 -12.75 -16.11 5.30
N GLU A 98 -13.84 -16.19 6.07
CA GLU A 98 -15.17 -15.74 5.68
C GLU A 98 -15.26 -14.23 5.38
N MET A 99 -14.30 -13.42 5.85
CA MET A 99 -14.25 -11.98 5.59
C MET A 99 -13.81 -11.62 4.17
N PHE A 100 -13.25 -12.57 3.42
CA PHE A 100 -12.53 -12.28 2.18
C PHE A 100 -13.15 -12.90 0.94
N ASN A 101 -14.25 -13.66 1.02
CA ASN A 101 -14.87 -14.30 -0.15
C ASN A 101 -13.82 -15.05 -1.02
N LEU A 102 -13.05 -15.95 -0.40
CA LEU A 102 -11.99 -16.70 -1.08
C LEU A 102 -12.59 -17.90 -1.81
N ASP A 103 -12.27 -18.05 -3.09
CA ASP A 103 -12.88 -19.03 -4.00
C ASP A 103 -12.09 -20.35 -4.10
N ASN A 104 -10.85 -20.39 -3.60
CA ASN A 104 -9.99 -21.57 -3.71
C ASN A 104 -9.01 -21.73 -2.54
N SER A 105 -8.43 -22.94 -2.46
CA SER A 105 -7.56 -23.34 -1.34
C SER A 105 -6.17 -22.69 -1.37
N GLU A 106 -5.63 -22.39 -2.55
CA GLU A 106 -4.33 -21.72 -2.70
C GLU A 106 -4.42 -20.28 -2.20
N ARG A 107 -5.47 -19.56 -2.61
CA ARG A 107 -5.78 -18.21 -2.13
C ARG A 107 -5.96 -18.17 -0.63
N THR A 108 -6.70 -19.14 -0.09
CA THR A 108 -6.91 -19.28 1.34
C THR A 108 -5.59 -19.48 2.10
N LYS A 109 -4.69 -20.32 1.60
CA LYS A 109 -3.36 -20.52 2.20
C LYS A 109 -2.53 -19.24 2.14
N PHE A 110 -2.55 -18.54 1.01
CA PHE A 110 -1.82 -17.30 0.81
C PHE A 110 -2.29 -16.19 1.76
N TYR A 111 -3.60 -15.90 1.78
CA TYR A 111 -4.18 -14.92 2.70
C TYR A 111 -3.90 -15.27 4.17
N LYS A 112 -3.96 -16.55 4.53
CA LYS A 112 -3.61 -16.99 5.89
C LYS A 112 -2.14 -16.76 6.22
N ALA A 113 -1.23 -16.88 5.26
CA ALA A 113 0.18 -16.54 5.43
C ALA A 113 0.36 -15.03 5.63
N LYS A 114 -0.25 -14.20 4.78
CA LYS A 114 -0.25 -12.74 4.91
C LYS A 114 -0.88 -12.25 6.22
N PHE A 115 -1.95 -12.88 6.67
CA PHE A 115 -2.54 -12.59 7.98
C PHE A 115 -1.53 -12.82 9.12
N LYS A 116 -0.71 -13.87 9.04
CA LYS A 116 0.33 -14.11 10.04
C LYS A 116 1.43 -13.04 10.00
N GLU A 117 1.79 -12.53 8.83
CA GLU A 117 2.74 -11.42 8.68
C GLU A 117 2.22 -10.15 9.40
N PHE A 118 0.94 -9.85 9.28
CA PHE A 118 0.32 -8.68 9.95
C PHE A 118 -0.09 -8.90 11.40
N MET A 119 -0.05 -10.14 11.91
CA MET A 119 -0.52 -10.48 13.25
C MET A 119 0.09 -9.62 14.38
N PRO A 120 1.40 -9.31 14.40
CA PRO A 120 1.98 -8.46 15.44
C PRO A 120 1.36 -7.06 15.48
N PHE A 121 1.05 -6.48 14.32
CA PHE A 121 0.40 -5.17 14.22
C PHE A 121 -1.06 -5.22 14.69
N ILE A 122 -1.80 -6.27 14.34
CA ILE A 122 -3.19 -6.47 14.77
C ILE A 122 -3.25 -6.65 16.30
N ILE A 123 -2.30 -7.37 16.90
CA ILE A 123 -2.25 -7.54 18.35
C ILE A 123 -1.90 -6.21 19.03
N LEU A 124 -0.90 -5.49 18.51
CA LEU A 124 -0.54 -4.18 19.04
C LEU A 124 -1.74 -3.22 18.97
N PHE A 125 -2.48 -3.22 17.87
CA PHE A 125 -3.70 -2.44 17.69
C PHE A 125 -4.71 -2.69 18.79
N ASN A 126 -5.07 -3.96 19.00
CA ASN A 126 -6.03 -4.36 20.04
C ASN A 126 -5.57 -3.94 21.44
N ASN A 127 -4.26 -4.00 21.72
CA ASN A 127 -3.72 -3.56 23.00
C ASN A 127 -3.77 -2.03 23.17
N LEU A 128 -3.45 -1.27 22.11
CA LEU A 128 -3.50 0.19 22.13
C LEU A 128 -4.95 0.71 22.29
N GLN A 129 -5.92 0.04 21.66
CA GLN A 129 -7.35 0.38 21.75
C GLN A 129 -7.93 0.35 23.17
N ASN A 130 -7.29 -0.37 24.10
CA ASN A 130 -7.70 -0.35 25.52
C ASN A 130 -7.37 0.98 26.21
N LYS A 131 -6.66 1.91 25.54
CA LYS A 131 -6.10 3.13 26.12
C LYS A 131 -6.28 4.38 25.27
N MET A 132 -6.55 4.21 23.98
CA MET A 132 -6.85 5.29 23.05
C MET A 132 -7.95 4.85 22.10
N THR A 133 -8.50 5.78 21.32
CA THR A 133 -9.51 5.44 20.33
C THR A 133 -8.94 4.52 19.24
N ALA A 134 -9.82 3.79 18.54
CA ALA A 134 -9.42 2.95 17.41
C ALA A 134 -8.67 3.75 16.33
N ILE A 135 -9.12 4.98 16.05
CA ILE A 135 -8.50 5.86 15.05
C ILE A 135 -7.09 6.24 15.48
N GLU A 136 -6.88 6.63 16.74
CA GLU A 136 -5.56 6.97 17.24
C GLU A 136 -4.60 5.77 17.24
N ALA A 137 -5.10 4.59 17.61
CA ALA A 137 -4.30 3.37 17.63
C ALA A 137 -3.82 2.98 16.23
N ASP A 138 -4.70 3.04 15.23
CA ASP A 138 -4.37 2.76 13.85
C ASP A 138 -3.41 3.80 13.26
N ARG A 139 -3.65 5.11 13.50
CA ARG A 139 -2.72 6.18 13.10
C ARG A 139 -1.32 5.98 13.71
N PHE A 140 -1.26 5.58 14.99
CA PHE A 140 0.01 5.27 15.64
C PHE A 140 0.74 4.13 14.92
N ILE A 141 0.03 3.05 14.58
CA ILE A 141 0.59 1.90 13.87
C ILE A 141 1.04 2.27 12.46
N ALA A 142 0.21 3.00 11.72
CA ALA A 142 0.54 3.52 10.39
C ALA A 142 1.87 4.28 10.39
N ALA A 143 2.08 5.15 11.40
CA ALA A 143 3.33 5.89 11.57
C ALA A 143 4.54 4.99 11.89
N GLN A 144 4.34 3.81 12.49
CA GLN A 144 5.42 2.84 12.71
C GLN A 144 5.66 1.93 11.49
N MET A 145 4.62 1.61 10.72
CA MET A 145 4.71 0.77 9.52
C MET A 145 5.35 1.49 8.33
N MET A 146 5.10 2.78 8.17
CA MET A 146 5.65 3.55 7.05
C MET A 146 7.18 3.46 6.89
N PRO A 147 8.02 3.72 7.92
CA PRO A 147 9.47 3.62 7.78
C PRO A 147 9.92 2.20 7.40
N LEU A 148 9.27 1.19 7.98
CA LEU A 148 9.53 -0.21 7.67
C LEU A 148 9.28 -0.50 6.18
N THR A 149 8.16 0.02 5.68
CA THR A 149 7.73 -0.17 4.30
C THR A 149 8.66 0.56 3.34
N LEU A 150 9.05 1.80 3.64
CA LEU A 150 10.03 2.54 2.81
C LEU A 150 11.41 1.85 2.78
N ASP A 151 11.87 1.30 3.92
CA ASP A 151 13.10 0.49 3.95
C ASP A 151 12.96 -0.80 3.10
N MET A 152 11.78 -1.44 3.11
CA MET A 152 11.46 -2.55 2.21
C MET A 152 11.51 -2.14 0.74
N MET A 153 10.87 -1.03 0.40
CA MET A 153 10.80 -0.49 -0.95
C MET A 153 12.18 -0.16 -1.51
N LYS A 154 13.11 0.33 -0.69
CA LYS A 154 14.50 0.61 -1.10
C LYS A 154 15.22 -0.61 -1.70
N SER A 155 14.89 -1.82 -1.26
CA SER A 155 15.49 -3.05 -1.78
C SER A 155 15.00 -3.46 -3.17
N ARG A 156 13.90 -2.87 -3.64
CA ARG A 156 13.26 -3.20 -4.93
C ARG A 156 13.26 -2.04 -5.91
N PHE A 157 13.13 -0.82 -5.38
CA PHE A 157 13.10 0.39 -6.16
C PHE A 157 14.40 1.16 -6.00
N HIS A 158 15.07 1.36 -7.12
CA HIS A 158 16.38 1.95 -7.20
C HIS A 158 16.34 3.17 -8.12
N PRO A 159 17.14 4.21 -7.81
CA PRO A 159 17.28 5.37 -8.67
C PRO A 159 17.68 4.96 -10.09
N VAL A 160 17.05 5.57 -11.09
CA VAL A 160 17.35 5.35 -12.52
C VAL A 160 17.88 6.63 -13.15
N LYS A 161 18.79 6.52 -14.10
CA LYS A 161 19.35 7.71 -14.77
C LYS A 161 18.37 8.37 -15.73
N GLU A 162 17.46 7.59 -16.31
CA GLU A 162 16.48 8.05 -17.28
C GLU A 162 15.26 7.13 -17.19
N ILE A 163 14.08 7.71 -17.36
CA ILE A 163 12.82 6.98 -17.53
C ILE A 163 12.15 7.51 -18.81
N ASP A 164 12.39 6.82 -19.90
CA ASP A 164 11.90 7.12 -21.24
C ASP A 164 10.49 6.57 -21.47
N ASN A 165 10.12 5.52 -20.74
CA ASN A 165 8.81 4.88 -20.79
C ASN A 165 8.45 4.19 -19.46
N VAL A 166 7.18 3.81 -19.32
CA VAL A 166 6.64 3.21 -18.09
C VAL A 166 7.13 1.77 -17.83
N GLU A 167 7.76 1.10 -18.81
CA GLU A 167 8.30 -0.25 -18.62
C GLU A 167 9.52 -0.27 -17.69
N VAL A 168 10.26 0.84 -17.60
CA VAL A 168 11.39 0.97 -16.66
C VAL A 168 10.91 0.74 -15.23
N TRP A 169 9.77 1.34 -14.87
CA TRP A 169 9.12 1.11 -13.58
C TRP A 169 8.61 -0.33 -13.45
N LEU A 170 7.93 -0.88 -14.48
CA LEU A 170 7.39 -2.24 -14.44
C LEU A 170 8.46 -3.29 -14.11
N LYS A 171 9.67 -3.13 -14.66
CA LYS A 171 10.79 -4.04 -14.41
C LYS A 171 11.17 -4.09 -12.93
N GLN A 172 11.17 -2.95 -12.23
CA GLN A 172 11.45 -2.90 -10.79
C GLN A 172 10.24 -3.36 -9.96
N ALA A 173 9.02 -3.00 -10.39
CA ALA A 173 7.78 -3.37 -9.72
C ALA A 173 7.54 -4.89 -9.71
N ARG A 174 8.02 -5.62 -10.72
CA ARG A 174 7.94 -7.08 -10.79
C ARG A 174 8.44 -7.76 -9.51
N ASP A 175 9.61 -7.37 -9.02
CA ASP A 175 10.22 -8.00 -7.84
C ASP A 175 9.59 -7.52 -6.52
N TYR A 176 8.97 -6.34 -6.54
CA TYR A 176 8.18 -5.84 -5.41
C TYR A 176 6.85 -6.56 -5.25
N LEU A 177 6.11 -6.72 -6.35
CA LEU A 177 4.82 -7.42 -6.36
C LEU A 177 5.01 -8.90 -6.01
N GLY A 178 6.19 -9.46 -6.27
CA GLY A 178 6.57 -10.75 -5.71
C GLY A 178 5.62 -11.86 -6.15
N ASP A 179 5.24 -12.71 -5.20
CA ASP A 179 4.34 -13.82 -5.47
C ASP A 179 2.86 -13.41 -5.43
N GLU A 180 2.53 -12.19 -5.00
CA GLU A 180 1.15 -11.70 -4.89
C GLU A 180 0.37 -11.77 -6.21
N VAL A 181 1.05 -11.56 -7.34
CA VAL A 181 0.50 -11.52 -8.70
C VAL A 181 0.39 -12.90 -9.37
N GLU A 182 0.81 -13.97 -8.68
CA GLU A 182 0.61 -15.33 -9.17
C GLU A 182 -0.87 -15.74 -9.14
N LYS A 183 -1.21 -16.74 -9.98
CA LYS A 183 -2.60 -17.21 -10.12
C LYS A 183 -3.14 -17.62 -8.75
N ASN A 184 -4.39 -17.25 -8.48
CA ASN A 184 -5.10 -17.63 -7.26
C ASN A 184 -4.46 -17.10 -5.96
N LYS A 185 -3.62 -16.05 -5.97
CA LYS A 185 -3.03 -15.48 -4.76
C LYS A 185 -3.66 -14.13 -4.37
N GLY A 186 -2.85 -13.10 -4.12
CA GLY A 186 -3.26 -11.90 -3.39
C GLY A 186 -3.66 -10.70 -4.24
N PHE A 187 -3.21 -10.63 -5.49
CA PHE A 187 -3.53 -9.57 -6.44
C PHE A 187 -4.37 -10.06 -7.61
N GLU A 188 -5.42 -9.30 -7.95
CA GLU A 188 -6.22 -9.49 -9.16
C GLU A 188 -6.49 -8.16 -9.83
N GLY A 189 -6.54 -8.14 -11.16
CA GLY A 189 -6.81 -6.92 -11.90
C GLY A 189 -6.46 -7.00 -13.37
N LYS A 190 -6.38 -5.83 -14.01
CA LYS A 190 -5.93 -5.64 -15.39
C LYS A 190 -4.87 -4.54 -15.46
N ILE A 191 -3.87 -4.74 -16.31
CA ILE A 191 -2.92 -3.71 -16.73
C ILE A 191 -3.37 -3.22 -18.10
N TYR A 192 -3.43 -1.91 -18.29
CA TYR A 192 -3.59 -1.29 -19.59
C TYR A 192 -2.29 -0.56 -19.91
N LEU A 193 -1.65 -0.88 -21.02
CA LEU A 193 -0.41 -0.26 -21.46
C LEU A 193 -0.65 0.43 -22.80
N ALA A 194 -0.31 1.71 -22.90
CA ALA A 194 -0.38 2.40 -24.18
C ALA A 194 0.64 1.78 -25.15
N LYS A 195 0.31 1.66 -26.45
CA LYS A 195 1.19 0.99 -27.43
C LYS A 195 2.57 1.65 -27.58
N ASP A 196 2.63 2.96 -27.37
CA ASP A 196 3.85 3.76 -27.35
C ASP A 196 4.57 3.75 -25.98
N LYS A 197 3.99 3.07 -24.98
CA LYS A 197 4.52 2.89 -23.62
C LYS A 197 4.70 4.18 -22.83
N SER A 198 4.07 5.27 -23.28
CA SER A 198 4.09 6.57 -22.59
C SER A 198 3.25 6.59 -21.32
N GLU A 199 2.21 5.74 -21.28
CA GLU A 199 1.24 5.65 -20.20
C GLU A 199 0.89 4.20 -19.85
N MET A 200 0.51 3.98 -18.60
CA MET A 200 0.07 2.68 -18.09
C MET A 200 -0.96 2.83 -16.97
N ARG A 201 -1.87 1.87 -16.85
CA ARG A 201 -2.89 1.83 -15.80
C ARG A 201 -2.99 0.47 -15.14
N PHE A 202 -3.08 0.47 -13.83
CA PHE A 202 -3.37 -0.70 -13.00
C PHE A 202 -4.80 -0.55 -12.51
N HIS A 203 -5.66 -1.46 -12.90
CA HIS A 203 -6.98 -1.60 -12.30
C HIS A 203 -6.97 -2.85 -11.42
N VAL A 204 -6.76 -2.66 -10.12
CA VAL A 204 -6.61 -3.74 -9.13
C VAL A 204 -7.93 -3.92 -8.40
N THR A 205 -8.50 -5.11 -8.46
CA THR A 205 -9.78 -5.45 -7.81
C THR A 205 -9.59 -6.19 -6.50
N ARG A 206 -8.42 -6.78 -6.29
CA ARG A 206 -8.06 -7.47 -5.04
C ARG A 206 -6.62 -7.18 -4.64
N CYS A 207 -6.41 -7.00 -3.35
CA CYS A 207 -5.09 -6.87 -2.74
C CYS A 207 -5.14 -7.42 -1.32
N SER A 208 -4.54 -8.60 -1.09
CA SER A 208 -4.63 -9.27 0.23
C SER A 208 -4.11 -8.41 1.37
N ASN A 209 -3.06 -7.62 1.15
CA ASN A 209 -2.49 -6.75 2.17
C ASN A 209 -3.51 -5.70 2.64
N MET A 210 -4.19 -5.04 1.70
CA MET A 210 -5.20 -4.02 2.02
C MET A 210 -6.46 -4.63 2.62
N GLU A 211 -6.94 -5.74 2.05
CA GLU A 211 -8.14 -6.43 2.54
C GLU A 211 -7.94 -6.93 3.98
N ILE A 212 -6.80 -7.55 4.30
CA ILE A 212 -6.51 -8.05 5.65
C ILE A 212 -6.44 -6.91 6.66
N LEU A 213 -5.59 -5.90 6.41
CA LEU A 213 -5.42 -4.79 7.35
C LEU A 213 -6.75 -4.09 7.64
N ARG A 214 -7.54 -3.79 6.60
CA ARG A 214 -8.84 -3.14 6.77
C ARG A 214 -9.84 -3.97 7.57
N ASN A 215 -9.98 -5.26 7.25
CA ASN A 215 -10.93 -6.14 7.95
C ASN A 215 -10.56 -6.33 9.43
N TYR A 216 -9.29 -6.20 9.78
CA TYR A 216 -8.82 -6.23 11.18
C TYR A 216 -8.71 -4.83 11.82
N GLY A 217 -9.31 -3.79 11.22
CA GLY A 217 -9.46 -2.46 11.83
C GLY A 217 -8.33 -1.46 11.54
N LEU A 218 -7.34 -1.84 10.72
CA LEU A 218 -6.14 -1.07 10.40
C LEU A 218 -6.25 -0.32 9.06
N LYS A 219 -7.25 0.55 8.93
CA LYS A 219 -7.55 1.32 7.70
C LYS A 219 -6.47 2.36 7.37
N PHE A 220 -6.00 3.12 8.36
CA PHE A 220 -4.91 4.08 8.19
C PHE A 220 -3.61 3.38 7.85
N SER A 221 -3.34 2.23 8.47
CA SER A 221 -2.15 1.43 8.18
C SER A 221 -2.18 0.85 6.75
N ALA A 222 -3.36 0.40 6.28
CA ALA A 222 -3.55 0.00 4.88
C ALA A 222 -3.28 1.19 3.92
N ALA A 223 -3.83 2.37 4.23
CA ALA A 223 -3.58 3.57 3.44
C ALA A 223 -2.10 3.98 3.46
N ALA A 224 -1.42 3.86 4.59
CA ALA A 224 0.01 4.14 4.73
C ALA A 224 0.87 3.23 3.84
N LEU A 225 0.60 1.93 3.78
CA LEU A 225 1.30 1.03 2.84
C LEU A 225 1.14 1.51 1.39
N CYS A 226 -0.09 1.86 1.01
CA CYS A 226 -0.40 2.39 -0.32
C CYS A 226 0.30 3.74 -0.61
N MET A 227 0.45 4.60 0.40
CA MET A 227 1.18 5.86 0.25
C MET A 227 2.69 5.64 0.21
N ALA A 228 3.23 4.58 0.82
CA ALA A 228 4.63 4.22 0.69
C ALA A 228 5.01 3.96 -0.77
N ASP A 229 4.15 3.25 -1.52
CA ASP A 229 4.30 3.07 -2.98
C ASP A 229 4.48 4.42 -3.69
N HIS A 230 3.54 5.33 -3.44
CA HIS A 230 3.51 6.66 -4.04
C HIS A 230 4.80 7.44 -3.72
N ILE A 231 5.15 7.51 -2.43
CA ILE A 231 6.32 8.23 -1.93
C ILE A 231 7.59 7.66 -2.56
N THR A 232 7.76 6.34 -2.59
CA THR A 232 8.91 5.70 -3.21
C THR A 232 8.97 6.05 -4.70
N TYR A 233 7.87 5.94 -5.45
CA TYR A 233 7.88 6.18 -6.89
C TYR A 233 8.26 7.62 -7.22
N HIS A 234 7.71 8.60 -6.51
CA HIS A 234 8.09 10.00 -6.68
C HIS A 234 9.55 10.28 -6.29
N THR A 235 10.05 9.56 -5.28
CA THR A 235 11.43 9.74 -4.80
C THR A 235 12.46 9.21 -5.79
N VAL A 236 12.19 8.04 -6.40
CA VAL A 236 13.17 7.35 -7.26
C VAL A 236 12.94 7.57 -8.77
N PHE A 237 11.72 7.93 -9.18
CA PHE A 237 11.32 8.21 -10.56
C PHE A 237 10.61 9.58 -10.69
N PRO A 238 11.30 10.71 -10.47
CA PRO A 238 10.66 12.04 -10.45
C PRO A 238 10.01 12.47 -11.80
N ASN A 239 10.43 11.89 -12.92
CA ASN A 239 9.79 12.08 -14.24
C ASN A 239 8.62 11.12 -14.51
N LEU A 240 8.26 10.25 -13.56
CA LEU A 240 7.08 9.41 -13.64
C LEU A 240 5.99 10.01 -12.78
N ILE A 241 4.90 10.43 -13.40
CA ILE A 241 3.70 10.80 -12.68
C ILE A 241 3.00 9.52 -12.25
N PHE A 242 2.85 9.32 -10.96
CA PHE A 242 1.99 8.30 -10.39
C PHE A 242 0.73 8.95 -9.84
N LYS A 243 -0.41 8.60 -10.41
CA LYS A 243 -1.72 9.08 -9.95
C LYS A 243 -2.57 7.94 -9.45
N ARG A 244 -3.30 8.20 -8.36
CA ARG A 244 -4.33 7.32 -7.84
C ARG A 244 -5.67 8.04 -7.88
N CYS A 245 -6.73 7.33 -8.26
CA CYS A 245 -8.09 7.87 -8.20
C CYS A 245 -8.91 7.17 -7.12
N HIS A 246 -8.82 5.84 -7.06
CA HIS A 246 -9.52 4.99 -6.11
C HIS A 246 -8.52 4.08 -5.40
N SER A 247 -8.81 3.74 -4.13
CA SER A 247 -8.01 2.81 -3.36
C SER A 247 -8.87 1.87 -2.50
N ILE A 248 -8.61 0.57 -2.64
CA ILE A 248 -9.09 -0.48 -1.72
C ILE A 248 -8.75 -0.10 -0.28
N SER A 249 -7.58 0.52 -0.06
CA SER A 249 -7.11 0.92 1.28
C SER A 249 -8.04 1.88 2.02
N VAL A 250 -8.83 2.71 1.32
CA VAL A 250 -9.82 3.62 1.94
C VAL A 250 -11.24 3.07 1.91
N GLY A 251 -11.50 2.04 1.10
CA GLY A 251 -12.74 1.26 1.13
C GLY A 251 -13.52 1.21 -0.15
N ASN A 252 -12.89 1.61 -1.25
CA ASN A 252 -13.41 1.35 -2.57
C ASN A 252 -13.26 -0.14 -2.92
N GLU A 253 -14.01 -0.56 -3.93
CA GLU A 253 -14.01 -1.96 -4.41
C GLU A 253 -12.76 -2.28 -5.26
N TYR A 254 -12.00 -1.26 -5.65
CA TYR A 254 -10.82 -1.39 -6.50
C TYR A 254 -9.81 -0.25 -6.25
N CYS A 255 -8.57 -0.44 -6.73
CA CYS A 255 -7.57 0.60 -6.89
C CYS A 255 -7.36 0.91 -8.37
N ASP A 256 -7.33 2.20 -8.71
CA ASP A 256 -6.85 2.66 -10.02
C ASP A 256 -5.53 3.38 -9.82
N HIS A 257 -4.48 2.86 -10.44
CA HIS A 257 -3.19 3.55 -10.54
C HIS A 257 -2.92 3.94 -11.99
N GLU A 258 -2.53 5.17 -12.21
CA GLU A 258 -2.09 5.67 -13.51
C GLU A 258 -0.62 6.05 -13.41
N PHE A 259 0.14 5.65 -14.41
CA PHE A 259 1.55 5.97 -14.58
C PHE A 259 1.71 6.65 -15.92
N ARG A 260 2.39 7.78 -15.97
CA ARG A 260 2.76 8.40 -17.24
C ARG A 260 4.07 9.16 -17.15
N ILE A 261 4.75 9.24 -18.27
CA ILE A 261 5.94 10.08 -18.40
C ILE A 261 5.52 11.54 -18.30
N ARG A 262 6.26 12.31 -17.50
CA ARG A 262 6.07 13.75 -17.35
C ARG A 262 6.38 14.46 -18.67
N THR A 263 5.53 15.39 -19.04
CA THR A 263 5.66 16.30 -20.17
C THR A 263 6.02 17.69 -19.66
N THR A 264 6.45 18.58 -20.57
CA THR A 264 6.77 19.97 -20.22
C THR A 264 5.58 20.79 -19.75
N GLU A 265 4.35 20.33 -19.98
CA GLU A 265 3.11 21.01 -19.59
C GLU A 265 2.64 20.62 -18.19
N ASP A 266 3.29 19.65 -17.56
CA ASP A 266 2.86 19.12 -16.27
C ASP A 266 3.26 20.00 -15.09
N PRO A 267 2.43 20.04 -14.03
CA PRO A 267 2.80 20.72 -12.82
C PRO A 267 4.05 20.08 -12.20
N ILE A 268 4.88 20.91 -11.59
CA ILE A 268 6.12 20.48 -10.92
C ILE A 268 5.80 19.66 -9.67
N MET A 269 4.68 19.96 -9.00
CA MET A 269 4.24 19.25 -7.79
C MET A 269 3.05 18.33 -8.07
N ASP A 270 3.19 17.09 -7.64
CA ASP A 270 2.19 16.03 -7.84
C ASP A 270 1.15 15.95 -6.71
N GLU A 271 0.94 17.03 -5.92
CA GLU A 271 0.08 16.99 -4.72
C GLU A 271 -1.36 16.51 -5.01
N LYS A 272 -1.87 16.73 -6.23
CA LYS A 272 -3.20 16.28 -6.65
C LYS A 272 -3.25 14.81 -7.10
N ASN A 273 -2.11 14.16 -7.23
CA ASN A 273 -2.01 12.81 -7.79
C ASN A 273 -2.17 11.71 -6.73
N TYR A 274 -2.19 12.05 -5.44
CA TYR A 274 -2.27 11.07 -4.36
C TYR A 274 -3.68 10.49 -4.11
N GLY A 275 -4.69 10.95 -4.85
CA GLY A 275 -6.00 10.32 -4.92
C GLY A 275 -6.84 10.42 -3.64
N ASP A 276 -7.76 9.48 -3.49
CA ASP A 276 -8.69 9.37 -2.36
C ASP A 276 -8.02 9.06 -1.02
N CYS A 277 -6.79 8.54 -1.01
CA CYS A 277 -6.01 8.40 0.22
C CYS A 277 -5.82 9.74 0.93
N TYR A 278 -5.90 10.88 0.24
CA TYR A 278 -5.83 12.22 0.82
C TYR A 278 -7.12 12.67 1.51
N THR A 279 -8.25 11.99 1.30
CA THR A 279 -9.51 12.33 1.97
C THR A 279 -9.54 11.86 3.42
N VAL A 280 -8.54 11.08 3.85
CA VAL A 280 -8.38 10.63 5.23
C VAL A 280 -7.72 11.74 6.05
N GLU A 281 -8.45 12.30 7.00
CA GLU A 281 -7.95 13.40 7.85
C GLU A 281 -6.60 13.05 8.53
N GLY A 282 -5.66 14.00 8.53
CA GLY A 282 -4.35 13.88 9.20
C GLY A 282 -3.30 13.03 8.47
N ILE A 283 -3.63 12.46 7.31
CA ILE A 283 -2.70 11.62 6.55
C ILE A 283 -1.68 12.43 5.75
N ARG A 284 -2.01 13.66 5.30
CA ARG A 284 -1.11 14.48 4.47
C ARG A 284 0.08 14.96 5.25
N GLU A 285 -0.12 15.39 6.49
CA GLU A 285 0.94 15.81 7.40
C GLU A 285 1.93 14.67 7.63
N LEU A 286 1.40 13.46 7.83
CA LEU A 286 2.20 12.24 7.95
C LEU A 286 2.98 12.00 6.65
N VAL A 287 2.33 12.04 5.48
CA VAL A 287 2.97 11.81 4.17
C VAL A 287 4.10 12.80 3.90
N ARG A 288 3.94 14.10 4.20
CA ARG A 288 5.00 15.12 4.01
C ARG A 288 6.28 14.79 4.76
N GLU A 289 6.15 14.35 6.01
CA GLU A 289 7.31 13.94 6.82
C GLU A 289 8.01 12.71 6.19
N TRP A 290 7.23 11.79 5.63
CA TRP A 290 7.75 10.57 5.02
C TRP A 290 8.37 10.80 3.64
N GLU A 291 7.88 11.76 2.86
CA GLU A 291 8.51 12.20 1.61
C GLU A 291 9.96 12.64 1.84
N GLU A 292 10.19 13.49 2.84
CA GLU A 292 11.55 13.95 3.16
C GLU A 292 12.43 12.80 3.70
N LYS A 293 11.87 11.90 4.49
CA LYS A 293 12.60 10.72 4.99
C LYS A 293 12.94 9.74 3.87
N ALA A 294 12.05 9.55 2.89
CA ALA A 294 12.28 8.65 1.77
C ALA A 294 13.50 9.08 0.95
N LYS A 295 13.68 10.39 0.71
CA LYS A 295 14.88 10.94 0.06
C LYS A 295 16.15 10.50 0.77
N ILE A 296 16.19 10.63 2.09
CA ILE A 296 17.33 10.21 2.93
C ILE A 296 17.49 8.68 2.91
N ILE A 297 16.40 7.91 3.00
CA ILE A 297 16.44 6.44 2.99
C ILE A 297 17.05 5.93 1.67
N HIS A 298 16.57 6.43 0.54
CA HIS A 298 16.99 5.96 -0.79
C HIS A 298 18.38 6.49 -1.21
N PHE A 299 18.76 7.72 -0.84
CA PHE A 299 19.97 8.39 -1.33
C PHE A 299 21.05 8.63 -0.26
N GLY A 300 20.74 8.39 1.01
CA GLY A 300 21.63 8.59 2.16
C GLY A 300 21.63 10.02 2.71
N SER A 301 21.27 11.02 1.91
CA SER A 301 21.03 12.39 2.35
C SER A 301 20.09 13.12 1.40
N LYS A 302 19.58 14.29 1.81
CA LYS A 302 18.71 15.12 0.97
C LYS A 302 19.50 15.78 -0.17
N GLU A 303 20.70 16.23 0.11
CA GLU A 303 21.59 16.89 -0.87
C GLU A 303 21.91 15.95 -2.03
N LYS A 304 22.18 14.66 -1.74
CA LYS A 304 22.40 13.64 -2.77
C LYS A 304 21.15 13.38 -3.62
N TRP A 305 19.97 13.49 -3.02
CA TRP A 305 18.73 13.41 -3.77
C TRP A 305 18.53 14.65 -4.65
N ASP A 306 18.78 15.86 -4.14
CA ASP A 306 18.68 17.11 -4.89
C ASP A 306 19.66 17.11 -6.09
N GLU A 307 20.91 16.67 -5.90
CA GLU A 307 21.91 16.50 -6.97
C GLU A 307 21.45 15.50 -8.03
N TYR A 308 20.87 14.37 -7.62
CA TYR A 308 20.32 13.36 -8.51
C TYR A 308 19.12 13.91 -9.30
N ALA A 309 18.18 14.55 -8.61
CA ALA A 309 17.00 15.16 -9.21
C ALA A 309 17.42 16.18 -10.28
N MET A 310 18.31 17.11 -9.92
CA MET A 310 18.84 18.13 -10.82
C MET A 310 19.53 17.53 -12.04
N LYS A 311 20.40 16.53 -11.83
CA LYS A 311 21.24 15.96 -12.89
C LYS A 311 20.43 15.21 -13.96
N TYR A 312 19.42 14.46 -13.54
CA TYR A 312 18.74 13.51 -14.42
C TYR A 312 17.35 13.99 -14.85
N PHE A 313 16.79 14.98 -14.17
CA PHE A 313 15.41 15.41 -14.37
C PHE A 313 15.25 16.94 -14.47
N GLY A 314 16.35 17.70 -14.39
CA GLY A 314 16.35 19.16 -14.47
C GLY A 314 15.96 19.83 -13.15
N GLU A 315 15.75 21.15 -13.17
CA GLU A 315 15.27 21.88 -11.99
C GLU A 315 13.86 21.42 -11.62
N THR A 316 13.74 20.55 -10.61
CA THR A 316 12.52 20.47 -9.80
C THR A 316 12.40 21.79 -9.02
N LYS A 317 11.85 22.83 -9.66
CA LYS A 317 11.77 24.19 -9.11
C LYS A 317 10.51 24.43 -8.28
#